data_AF-Q7VC59-F1
#
_entry.id   AF-Q7VC59-F1
#
_cell.length_a   1.000
_cell.length_b   1.000
_cell.length_c   1.000
_cell.angle_alpha   90.00
_cell.angle_beta   90.00
_cell.angle_gamma   90.00
#
_symmetry.space_group_name_H-M   'P 1'
#
loop_
_entity.id
_entity.type
_entity.pdbx_description
1 polymer ?
#
loop_
_entity_poly.entity_id
_entity_poly.type
_entity_poly.pdbx_seq_one_letter_code
_entity_poly.pdbx_strand_id
1 'polypeptide(L)'
;MYNSLTISDSLIGSLCREIDYIRERYKQVTNSLQNCKNQLLKVRLDKEITELKHRQSELQHISNEFINNAELSISKQFLYELCQRPLDYIYKK
;
A
#
# COMPACT_ATOMS: atom_id res chain seq x y z
N MET A 1 -14.23 4.91 29.17
CA MET A 1 -13.37 3.74 28.89
C MET A 1 -12.93 3.83 27.44
N TYR A 2 -11.69 4.21 27.19
CA TYR A 2 -11.12 4.12 25.84
C TYR A 2 -10.83 2.64 25.59
N ASN A 3 -11.61 2.00 24.72
CA ASN A 3 -11.26 0.70 24.18
C ASN A 3 -10.02 0.91 23.30
N SER A 4 -8.83 0.85 23.90
CA SER A 4 -7.60 0.64 23.16
C SER A 4 -7.75 -0.74 22.51
N LEU A 5 -8.22 -0.75 21.26
CA LEU A 5 -8.12 -1.93 20.42
C LEU A 5 -6.62 -2.22 20.31
N THR A 6 -6.14 -3.17 21.10
CA THR A 6 -4.80 -3.72 20.92
C THR A 6 -4.74 -4.30 19.52
N ILE A 7 -4.19 -3.53 18.58
CA ILE A 7 -4.06 -3.93 17.19
C ILE A 7 -3.16 -5.16 17.16
N SER A 8 -3.71 -6.29 16.72
CA SER A 8 -2.95 -7.53 16.68
C SER A 8 -1.85 -7.44 15.62
N ASP A 9 -0.67 -7.99 15.91
CA ASP A 9 0.42 -8.10 14.94
C ASP A 9 0.00 -8.83 13.65
N SER A 10 -1.03 -9.69 13.73
CA SER A 10 -1.64 -10.33 12.56
C SER A 10 -2.30 -9.35 11.60
N LEU A 11 -2.97 -8.30 12.12
CA LEU A 11 -3.56 -7.25 11.28
C LEU A 11 -2.45 -6.44 10.61
N ILE A 12 -1.43 -6.03 11.38
CA ILE A 12 -0.28 -5.30 10.85
C ILE A 12 0.41 -6.11 9.76
N GLY A 13 0.63 -7.41 9.98
CA GLY A 13 1.22 -8.30 8.99
C GLY A 13 0.38 -8.42 7.71
N SER A 14 -0.95 -8.38 7.80
CA SER A 14 -1.83 -8.35 6.62
C SER A 14 -1.72 -7.04 5.85
N LEU A 15 -1.64 -5.90 6.54
CA LEU A 15 -1.45 -4.58 5.91
C LEU A 15 -0.08 -4.48 5.23
N CYS A 16 0.98 -5.06 5.83
CA CYS A 16 2.30 -5.15 5.19
C CYS A 16 2.24 -5.94 3.88
N ARG A 17 1.57 -7.11 3.88
CA ARG A 17 1.38 -7.91 2.65
C ARG A 17 0.56 -7.17 1.60
N GLU A 18 -0.43 -6.40 2.04
CA GLU A 18 -1.29 -5.64 1.15
C GLU A 18 -0.51 -4.53 0.42
N ILE A 19 0.30 -3.73 1.13
CA ILE A 19 1.09 -2.69 0.47
C ILE A 19 2.13 -3.28 -0.50
N ASP A 20 2.71 -4.44 -0.19
CA ASP A 20 3.59 -5.14 -1.12
C ASP A 20 2.85 -5.67 -2.35
N TYR A 21 1.64 -6.22 -2.18
CA TYR A 21 0.79 -6.62 -3.30
C TYR A 21 0.46 -5.42 -4.22
N ILE A 22 0.09 -4.28 -3.64
CA ILE A 22 -0.25 -3.07 -4.40
C ILE A 22 0.94 -2.63 -5.26
N ARG A 23 2.16 -2.66 -4.73
CA ARG A 23 3.38 -2.31 -5.51
C ARG A 23 3.61 -3.25 -6.67
N GLU A 24 3.58 -4.56 -6.41
CA GLU A 24 3.78 -5.56 -7.46
C GLU A 24 2.72 -5.42 -8.55
N ARG A 25 1.46 -5.21 -8.15
CA ARG A 25 0.37 -5.00 -9.10
C ARG A 25 0.54 -3.71 -9.89
N TYR A 26 0.93 -2.61 -9.23
CA TYR A 26 1.19 -1.33 -9.88
C TYR A 26 2.25 -1.46 -10.97
N LYS A 27 3.36 -2.16 -10.68
CA LYS A 27 4.41 -2.44 -11.66
C LYS A 27 3.89 -3.25 -12.85
N GLN A 28 3.13 -4.31 -12.60
CA GLN A 28 2.54 -5.14 -13.66
C GLN A 28 1.59 -4.36 -14.57
N VAL A 29 0.70 -3.57 -13.98
CA VAL A 29 -0.31 -2.77 -14.71
C VAL A 29 0.37 -1.66 -15.49
N THR A 30 1.36 -0.97 -14.91
CA THR A 30 2.14 0.07 -15.60
C THR A 30 2.89 -0.50 -16.81
N ASN A 31 3.55 -1.66 -16.64
CA ASN A 31 4.21 -2.34 -17.75
C ASN A 31 3.22 -2.77 -18.84
N SER A 32 2.04 -3.23 -18.44
CA SER A 32 0.97 -3.61 -19.38
C SER A 32 0.46 -2.40 -20.16
N LEU A 33 0.28 -1.26 -19.48
CA LEU A 33 -0.18 0.00 -20.07
C LEU A 33 0.79 0.53 -21.12
N GLN A 34 2.10 0.53 -20.81
CA GLN A 34 3.15 0.99 -21.74
C GLN A 34 3.16 0.21 -23.06
N ASN A 35 2.83 -1.08 -23.01
CA ASN A 35 2.84 -1.97 -24.18
C ASN A 35 1.45 -2.13 -24.83
N CYS A 36 0.40 -1.54 -24.26
CA CYS A 36 -0.95 -1.72 -24.72
C CYS A 36 -1.24 -0.93 -26.00
N LYS A 37 -1.83 -1.56 -27.01
CA LYS A 37 -2.32 -0.90 -28.24
C LYS A 37 -3.83 -0.72 -28.27
N ASN A 38 -4.57 -1.47 -27.45
CA ASN A 38 -6.03 -1.44 -27.41
C ASN A 38 -6.53 -0.29 -26.52
N GLN A 39 -7.29 0.64 -27.08
CA GLN A 39 -7.73 1.84 -26.36
C GLN A 39 -8.67 1.55 -25.18
N LEU A 40 -9.59 0.60 -25.32
CA LEU A 40 -10.50 0.22 -24.24
C LEU A 40 -9.74 -0.42 -23.07
N LEU A 41 -8.74 -1.24 -23.39
CA LEU A 41 -7.89 -1.85 -22.39
C LEU A 41 -7.02 -0.81 -21.67
N LYS A 42 -6.49 0.20 -22.38
CA LYS A 42 -5.77 1.32 -21.75
C LYS A 42 -6.60 2.02 -20.68
N VAL A 43 -7.85 2.39 -21.00
CA VAL A 43 -8.77 3.04 -20.04
C VAL A 43 -8.96 2.20 -18.78
N ARG A 44 -9.06 0.87 -18.93
CA ARG A 44 -9.19 -0.04 -17.78
C ARG A 44 -7.91 -0.11 -16.95
N LEU A 45 -6.75 -0.15 -17.58
CA LEU A 45 -5.45 -0.16 -16.91
C LEU A 45 -5.19 1.17 -16.18
N ASP A 46 -5.54 2.31 -16.78
CA ASP A 46 -5.44 3.64 -16.13
C ASP A 46 -6.36 3.73 -14.91
N LYS A 47 -7.57 3.19 -15.00
CA LYS A 47 -8.50 3.11 -13.87
C LYS A 47 -7.91 2.27 -12.73
N GLU A 48 -7.36 1.10 -13.05
CA GLU A 48 -6.72 0.22 -12.06
C GLU A 48 -5.51 0.90 -11.40
N ILE A 49 -4.67 1.61 -12.16
CA ILE A 49 -3.58 2.43 -11.59
C ILE A 49 -4.11 3.46 -10.59
N THR A 50 -5.23 4.11 -10.92
CA THR A 50 -5.86 5.11 -10.04
C THR A 50 -6.36 4.47 -8.75
N GLU A 51 -7.00 3.30 -8.84
CA GLU A 51 -7.48 2.53 -7.69
C GLU A 51 -6.32 2.08 -6.78
N LEU A 52 -5.21 1.60 -7.36
CA LEU A 52 -4.02 1.21 -6.60
C LEU A 52 -3.38 2.40 -5.85
N LYS A 53 -3.28 3.57 -6.50
CA LYS A 53 -2.80 4.80 -5.87
C LYS A 53 -3.70 5.27 -4.73
N HIS A 54 -5.02 5.20 -4.94
CA HIS A 54 -5.99 5.51 -3.90
C HIS A 54 -5.80 4.59 -2.69
N ARG A 55 -5.70 3.28 -2.92
CA ARG A 55 -5.51 2.31 -1.84
C ARG A 55 -4.18 2.50 -1.10
N GLN A 56 -3.10 2.84 -1.80
CA GLN A 56 -1.85 3.24 -1.15
C GLN A 56 -2.04 4.43 -0.20
N SER A 57 -2.76 5.47 -0.64
CA SER A 57 -3.05 6.64 0.19
C SER A 57 -3.86 6.28 1.43
N GLU A 58 -4.82 5.36 1.33
CA GLU A 58 -5.56 4.85 2.49
C GLU A 58 -4.64 4.13 3.48
N LEU A 59 -3.76 3.26 3.00
CA LEU A 59 -2.79 2.57 3.84
C LEU A 59 -1.79 3.54 4.50
N GLN A 60 -1.38 4.60 3.79
CA GLN A 60 -0.59 5.67 4.37
C GLN A 60 -1.33 6.35 5.52
N HIS A 61 -2.61 6.67 5.34
CA HIS A 61 -3.43 7.25 6.41
C HIS A 61 -3.53 6.32 7.63
N ILE A 62 -3.88 5.05 7.43
CA ILE A 62 -3.94 4.03 8.49
C ILE A 62 -2.60 3.92 9.23
N SER A 63 -1.49 3.89 8.50
CA SER A 63 -0.16 3.76 9.11
C SER A 63 0.24 5.00 9.91
N ASN A 64 -0.15 6.21 9.47
CA ASN A 64 0.06 7.45 10.21
C ASN A 64 -0.72 7.44 11.53
N GLU A 65 -1.97 6.99 11.50
CA GLU A 65 -2.78 6.84 12.71
C GLU A 65 -2.11 5.89 13.71
N PHE A 66 -1.49 4.80 13.25
CA PHE A 66 -0.79 3.86 14.15
C PHE A 66 0.46 4.46 14.80
N ILE A 67 1.24 5.29 14.09
CA ILE A 67 2.44 5.94 14.64
C ILE A 67 2.08 7.05 15.64
N ASN A 68 0.97 7.76 15.42
CA ASN A 68 0.53 8.84 16.29
C ASN A 68 -0.07 8.36 17.63
N ASN A 69 -0.23 7.05 17.81
CA ASN A 69 -0.72 6.45 19.06
C ASN A 69 0.43 6.14 20.04
N ALA A 70 0.19 6.29 21.35
CA ALA A 70 1.20 6.22 22.40
C ALA A 70 1.93 4.86 22.53
N GLU A 71 1.33 3.77 22.04
CA GLU A 71 1.92 2.42 22.07
C GLU A 71 2.63 2.09 20.75
N LEU A 72 3.83 2.62 20.57
CA LEU A 72 4.62 2.41 19.36
C LEU A 72 5.36 1.05 19.39
N SER A 73 4.85 0.06 18.66
CA SER A 73 5.52 -1.23 18.45
C SER A 73 6.39 -1.24 17.19
N ILE A 74 7.37 -2.14 17.14
CA ILE A 74 8.22 -2.33 15.96
C ILE A 74 7.39 -2.68 14.71
N SER A 75 6.33 -3.47 14.87
CA SER A 75 5.42 -3.84 13.78
C SER A 75 4.74 -2.61 13.18
N LYS A 76 4.28 -1.66 14.02
CA LYS A 76 3.64 -0.41 13.57
C LYS A 76 4.64 0.48 12.82
N GLN A 77 5.87 0.59 13.34
CA GLN A 77 6.95 1.35 12.68
C GLN A 77 7.30 0.74 11.32
N PHE A 78 7.36 -0.59 11.24
CA PHE A 78 7.64 -1.29 10.01
C PHE A 78 6.54 -1.08 8.96
N LEU A 79 5.27 -1.20 9.34
CA LEU A 79 4.16 -0.90 8.45
C LEU A 79 4.20 0.54 7.93
N TYR A 80 4.45 1.51 8.81
CA TYR A 80 4.59 2.91 8.42
C TYR A 80 5.68 3.11 7.39
N GLU A 81 6.88 2.59 7.67
CA GLU A 81 8.02 2.67 6.77
C GLU A 81 7.66 2.09 5.41
N LEU A 82 7.03 0.90 5.37
CA LEU A 82 6.52 0.34 4.14
C LEU A 82 5.56 1.31 3.47
N CYS A 83 4.47 1.75 4.10
CA CYS A 83 3.46 2.61 3.46
C CYS A 83 4.02 3.92 2.87
N GLN A 84 5.10 4.48 3.42
CA GLN A 84 5.70 5.71 2.90
C GLN A 84 6.52 5.52 1.61
N ARG A 85 6.90 4.28 1.25
CA ARG A 85 7.63 4.05 -0.01
C ARG A 85 6.71 4.24 -1.22
N PRO A 86 7.18 4.89 -2.29
CA PRO A 86 6.39 5.10 -3.49
C PRO A 86 6.11 3.77 -4.23
N LEU A 87 5.12 3.75 -5.13
CA LEU A 87 4.71 2.51 -5.83
C LEU A 87 5.71 2.04 -6.89
N ASP A 88 6.50 2.96 -7.41
CA ASP A 88 7.61 2.70 -8.35
C ASP A 88 8.93 2.39 -7.62
N TYR A 89 8.90 2.19 -6.30
CA TYR A 89 10.08 1.86 -5.51
C TYR A 89 10.68 0.52 -5.95
N ILE A 90 11.98 0.52 -6.25
CA ILE A 90 12.74 -0.67 -6.64
C ILE A 90 13.53 -1.17 -5.43
N TYR A 91 13.22 -2.40 -4.97
CA TYR A 91 14.06 -3.10 -4.01
C TYR A 91 15.44 -3.37 -4.62
N LYS A 92 16.48 -2.70 -4.11
CA LYS A 92 17.87 -3.08 -4.40
C LYS A 92 18.14 -4.40 -3.67
N LYS A 93 18.25 -5.49 -4.44
CA LYS A 93 18.72 -6.78 -3.94
C LYS A 93 20.24 -6.75 -3.75
#